data_AF-A0A1C6ELL3-F1
#
_entry.id   AF-A0A1C6ELL3-F1
#
_cell.length_a   1.000
_cell.length_b   1.000
_cell.length_c   1.000
_cell.angle_alpha   90.00
_cell.angle_beta   90.00
_cell.angle_gamma   90.00
#
_symmetry.space_group_name_H-M   'P 1'
#
loop_
_entity.id
_entity.type
_entity.pdbx_description
1 polymer ?
#
loop_
_entity_poly.entity_id
_entity_poly.type
_entity_poly.pdbx_seq_one_letter_code
_entity_poly.pdbx_strand_id
1 'polypeptide(L)'
;MKIKKYLVHGLIGLKLNFVHTLSLDAQGILTRMVNLPECDYITLKEFQKRFPKDSLNATQKGLDELVKNHYVLKSNDGIYSVNKVAIVQNMFWIEPNLTDVNHTNK
;
A
#
# COMPACT_ATOMS: atom_id res chain seq x y z
N MET A 1 -11.81 34.54 -1.24
CA MET A 1 -10.69 33.71 -1.73
C MET A 1 -11.17 32.26 -1.87
N LYS A 2 -11.41 31.75 -3.08
CA LYS A 2 -11.79 30.34 -3.30
C LYS A 2 -10.51 29.52 -3.43
N ILE A 3 -10.13 28.78 -2.40
CA ILE A 3 -9.02 27.83 -2.47
C ILE A 3 -9.50 26.65 -3.31
N LYS A 4 -9.04 26.55 -4.56
CA LYS A 4 -9.14 25.29 -5.32
C LYS A 4 -8.17 24.30 -4.65
N LYS A 5 -8.69 23.45 -3.77
CA LYS A 5 -7.94 22.30 -3.25
C LYS A 5 -7.79 21.29 -4.39
N TYR A 6 -6.67 21.33 -5.09
CA TYR A 6 -6.26 20.21 -5.94
C TYR A 6 -5.88 19.07 -5.00
N LEU A 7 -6.73 18.05 -4.91
CA LEU A 7 -6.40 16.79 -4.26
C LEU A 7 -5.40 16.06 -5.17
N VAL A 8 -4.11 16.23 -4.86
CA VAL A 8 -3.05 15.53 -5.56
C VAL A 8 -2.85 14.17 -4.89
N HIS A 9 -3.07 13.10 -5.65
CA HIS A 9 -2.96 11.72 -5.16
C HIS A 9 -1.58 11.16 -5.54
N GLY A 10 -0.61 11.28 -4.64
CA GLY A 10 0.67 10.56 -4.76
C GLY A 10 0.58 9.12 -4.25
N LEU A 11 1.72 8.43 -4.28
CA LEU A 11 1.81 7.02 -3.92
C LEU A 11 2.83 6.82 -2.79
N ILE A 12 2.51 5.98 -1.81
CA ILE A 12 3.44 5.57 -0.77
C ILE A 12 4.15 4.30 -1.24
N GLY A 13 5.48 4.33 -1.29
CA GLY A 13 6.33 3.22 -1.71
C GLY A 13 7.39 2.86 -0.67
N LEU A 14 7.84 1.59 -0.68
CA LEU A 14 8.97 1.13 0.14
C LEU A 14 10.26 1.81 -0.30
N LYS A 15 11.05 2.37 0.64
CA LYS A 15 12.38 2.91 0.31
C LYS A 15 13.24 1.78 -0.29
N LEU A 16 14.06 2.13 -1.28
CA LEU A 16 14.90 1.17 -2.03
C LEU A 16 15.74 0.26 -1.11
N ASN A 17 16.19 0.78 0.03
CA ASN A 17 16.98 0.04 1.02
C ASN A 17 16.19 -1.08 1.73
N PHE A 18 14.87 -1.15 1.58
CA PHE A 18 14.02 -2.19 2.16
C PHE A 18 13.32 -3.05 1.10
N VAL A 19 13.49 -2.74 -0.19
CA VAL A 19 12.87 -3.50 -1.28
C VAL A 19 13.39 -4.94 -1.30
N HIS A 20 14.69 -5.14 -1.06
CA HIS A 20 15.30 -6.47 -1.07
C HIS A 20 14.94 -7.34 0.15
N THR A 21 14.29 -6.77 1.18
CA THR A 21 13.91 -7.52 2.39
C THR A 21 12.57 -8.22 2.27
N LEU A 22 11.85 -8.02 1.15
CA LEU A 22 10.52 -8.55 0.92
C LEU A 22 10.41 -9.23 -0.46
N SER A 23 9.65 -10.32 -0.53
CA SER A 23 9.25 -10.92 -1.80
C SER A 23 8.42 -9.97 -2.66
N LEU A 24 8.39 -10.21 -3.98
CA LEU A 24 7.59 -9.41 -4.93
C LEU A 24 6.10 -9.42 -4.57
N ASP A 25 5.59 -10.57 -4.13
CA ASP A 25 4.21 -10.71 -3.68
C ASP A 25 3.95 -9.84 -2.44
N ALA A 26 4.84 -9.91 -1.43
CA ALA A 26 4.73 -9.10 -0.22
C ALA A 26 4.82 -7.59 -0.52
N GLN A 27 5.70 -7.17 -1.43
CA GLN A 27 5.80 -5.77 -1.87
C GLN A 27 4.52 -5.30 -2.56
N GLY A 28 3.97 -6.11 -3.46
CA GLY A 28 2.71 -5.81 -4.15
C GLY A 28 1.54 -5.69 -3.17
N ILE A 29 1.43 -6.62 -2.22
CA ILE A 29 0.40 -6.61 -1.17
C ILE A 29 0.54 -5.36 -0.30
N LEU A 30 1.74 -5.08 0.21
CA LEU A 30 1.99 -3.91 1.05
C LEU A 30 1.63 -2.63 0.29
N THR A 31 2.07 -2.48 -0.96
CA THR A 31 1.76 -1.31 -1.79
C THR A 31 0.25 -1.11 -1.93
N ARG A 32 -0.54 -2.17 -2.10
CA ARG A 32 -2.00 -2.07 -2.12
C ARG A 32 -2.55 -1.65 -0.75
N MET A 33 -2.10 -2.28 0.34
CA MET A 33 -2.60 -1.97 1.69
C MET A 33 -2.32 -0.54 2.13
N VAL A 34 -1.17 0.04 1.75
CA VAL A 34 -0.81 1.41 2.18
C VAL A 34 -1.45 2.51 1.32
N ASN A 35 -1.82 2.20 0.07
CA ASN A 35 -2.35 3.18 -0.87
C ASN A 35 -3.87 3.09 -1.05
N LEU A 36 -4.48 1.94 -0.72
CA LEU A 36 -5.91 1.71 -0.83
C LEU A 36 -6.54 1.68 0.58
N PRO A 37 -7.33 2.70 0.98
CA PRO A 37 -7.91 2.78 2.33
C PRO A 37 -8.71 1.54 2.74
N GLU A 38 -9.41 0.93 1.78
CA GLU A 38 -10.13 -0.33 1.93
C GLU A 38 -9.28 -1.56 2.34
N CYS A 39 -7.96 -1.47 2.18
CA CYS A 39 -7.01 -2.55 2.40
C CYS A 39 -6.13 -2.28 3.65
N ASP A 40 -6.33 -1.14 4.33
CA ASP A 40 -5.63 -0.78 5.58
C ASP A 40 -5.98 -1.75 6.73
N TYR A 41 -7.20 -2.31 6.70
CA TYR A 41 -7.73 -3.24 7.69
C TYR A 41 -8.65 -4.25 7.00
N ILE A 42 -8.17 -5.48 6.78
CA ILE A 42 -8.85 -6.43 5.89
C ILE A 42 -8.52 -7.89 6.23
N THR A 43 -9.48 -8.79 6.00
CA THR A 43 -9.23 -10.24 6.09
C THR A 43 -8.64 -10.80 4.78
N LEU A 44 -7.99 -11.97 4.85
CA LEU A 44 -7.52 -12.66 3.63
C LEU A 44 -8.65 -12.88 2.61
N LYS A 45 -9.85 -13.27 3.08
CA LYS A 45 -11.00 -13.55 2.22
C LYS A 45 -11.47 -12.30 1.48
N GLU A 46 -11.55 -11.17 2.17
CA GLU A 46 -11.93 -9.89 1.56
C GLU A 46 -10.85 -9.40 0.60
N PHE A 47 -9.58 -9.56 0.95
CA PHE A 47 -8.46 -9.21 0.08
C PHE A 47 -8.52 -10.03 -1.23
N GLN A 48 -8.72 -11.34 -1.13
CA GLN A 48 -8.86 -12.23 -2.28
C GLN A 48 -10.09 -11.88 -3.13
N LYS A 49 -11.23 -11.54 -2.50
CA LYS A 49 -12.43 -11.11 -3.22
C LYS A 49 -12.19 -9.85 -4.03
N ARG A 50 -11.34 -8.94 -3.54
CA ARG A 50 -10.98 -7.69 -4.23
C ARG A 50 -9.97 -7.92 -5.35
N PHE A 51 -9.07 -8.89 -5.18
CA PHE A 51 -8.04 -9.25 -6.16
C PHE A 51 -8.14 -10.73 -6.55
N PRO A 52 -9.22 -11.13 -7.26
CA PRO A 52 -9.51 -12.54 -7.53
C PRO A 52 -8.51 -13.22 -8.47
N LYS A 53 -7.70 -12.43 -9.19
CA LYS A 53 -6.64 -12.91 -10.08
C LYS A 53 -5.38 -13.36 -9.34
N ASP A 54 -5.20 -12.89 -8.11
CA ASP A 54 -4.02 -13.23 -7.31
C ASP A 54 -4.18 -14.63 -6.71
N SER A 55 -3.09 -15.37 -6.55
CA SER A 55 -3.15 -16.71 -5.97
C SER A 55 -3.36 -16.64 -4.46
N LEU A 56 -4.39 -17.32 -3.93
CA LEU A 56 -4.67 -17.35 -2.49
C LEU A 56 -3.44 -17.75 -1.65
N ASN A 57 -2.68 -18.74 -2.13
CA ASN A 57 -1.48 -19.22 -1.45
C ASN A 57 -0.35 -18.19 -1.48
N ALA A 58 -0.18 -17.46 -2.60
CA ALA A 58 0.82 -16.40 -2.70
C ALA A 58 0.45 -15.21 -1.81
N THR A 59 -0.82 -14.80 -1.83
CA THR A 59 -1.36 -13.75 -0.96
C THR A 59 -1.16 -14.07 0.51
N GLN A 60 -1.48 -15.31 0.93
CA GLN A 60 -1.30 -15.73 2.31
C GLN A 60 0.19 -15.72 2.72
N LYS A 61 1.08 -16.27 1.89
CA LYS A 61 2.53 -16.25 2.15
C LYS A 61 3.07 -14.82 2.25
N GLY A 62 2.68 -13.93 1.34
CA GLY A 62 3.09 -12.53 1.36
C GLY A 62 2.58 -11.80 2.60
N LEU A 63 1.33 -12.04 3.03
CA LEU A 63 0.82 -11.47 4.28
C LEU A 63 1.56 -11.99 5.50
N ASP A 64 1.86 -13.29 5.57
CA ASP A 64 2.62 -13.87 6.68
C ASP A 64 4.06 -13.31 6.73
N GLU A 65 4.68 -13.08 5.58
CA GLU A 65 5.97 -12.41 5.46
C GLU A 65 5.92 -10.96 5.96
N LEU A 66 4.88 -10.20 5.60
CA LEU A 66 4.70 -8.83 6.08
C LEU A 66 4.46 -8.76 7.59
N VAL A 67 3.78 -9.76 8.16
CA VAL A 67 3.60 -9.89 9.61
C VAL A 67 4.93 -10.20 10.30
N LYS A 68 5.71 -11.13 9.76
CA LYS A 68 7.05 -11.47 10.27
C LYS A 68 8.00 -10.27 10.27
N ASN A 69 7.90 -9.42 9.24
CA ASN A 69 8.72 -8.22 9.09
C ASN A 69 8.08 -6.96 9.72
N HIS A 70 7.00 -7.10 10.48
CA HIS A 70 6.32 -6.03 11.22
C HIS A 70 5.74 -4.87 10.36
N TYR A 71 5.59 -5.06 9.05
CA TYR A 71 4.90 -4.09 8.17
C TYR A 71 3.38 -4.19 8.29
N VAL A 72 2.88 -5.37 8.63
CA VAL A 72 1.47 -5.66 8.86
C VAL A 72 1.33 -6.32 10.22
N LEU A 73 0.23 -6.04 10.92
CA LEU A 73 -0.15 -6.68 12.16
C LEU A 73 -1.30 -7.65 11.87
N LYS A 74 -1.32 -8.79 12.57
CA LYS A 74 -2.40 -9.77 12.48
C LYS A 74 -3.09 -9.87 13.82
N SER A 75 -4.40 -9.62 13.83
CA SER A 75 -5.25 -9.82 15.00
C SER A 75 -5.58 -11.31 15.20
N ASN A 76 -6.05 -11.66 16.39
CA ASN A 76 -6.52 -13.02 16.71
C ASN A 76 -7.70 -13.45 15.83
N ASP A 77 -8.52 -12.49 15.39
CA ASP A 77 -9.66 -12.71 14.49
C ASP A 77 -9.25 -12.89 13.02
N GLY A 78 -7.94 -12.93 12.72
CA GLY A 78 -7.41 -13.13 11.38
C GLY A 78 -7.48 -11.89 10.48
N ILE A 79 -7.69 -10.71 11.07
CA ILE A 79 -7.68 -9.44 10.35
C ILE A 79 -6.25 -8.91 10.27
N TYR A 80 -5.84 -8.52 9.06
CA TYR A 80 -4.56 -7.90 8.78
C TYR A 80 -4.72 -6.39 8.77
N SER A 81 -3.84 -5.69 9.47
CA SER A 81 -3.82 -4.24 9.51
C SER A 81 -2.45 -3.67 9.25
N VAL A 82 -2.39 -2.53 8.59
CA VAL A 82 -1.11 -1.90 8.26
C VAL A 82 -0.47 -1.32 9.52
N ASN A 83 0.82 -1.61 9.72
CA ASN A 83 1.61 -0.96 10.76
C ASN A 83 2.07 0.42 10.30
N LYS A 84 1.27 1.46 10.58
CA LYS A 84 1.55 2.84 10.17
C LYS A 84 2.87 3.38 10.74
N VAL A 85 3.32 2.89 11.90
CA VAL A 85 4.62 3.29 12.48
C VAL A 85 5.76 2.79 11.60
N ALA A 86 5.71 1.52 11.18
CA ALA A 86 6.70 0.95 10.26
C ALA A 86 6.72 1.66 8.90
N ILE A 87 5.54 2.07 8.40
CA ILE A 87 5.45 2.85 7.15
C ILE A 87 6.20 4.16 7.25
N VAL A 88 5.93 4.96 8.28
CA VAL A 88 6.56 6.29 8.42
C VAL A 88 8.10 6.17 8.46
N GLN A 89 8.61 5.08 9.02
CA GLN A 89 10.05 4.84 9.10
C GLN A 89 10.65 4.33 7.77
N ASN A 90 9.95 3.42 7.08
CA ASN A 90 10.55 2.59 6.02
C ASN A 90 10.04 2.93 4.60
N MET A 91 9.01 3.77 4.48
CA MET A 91 8.39 4.13 3.21
C MET A 91 8.59 5.62 2.89
N PHE A 92 8.37 5.99 1.63
CA PHE A 92 8.46 7.37 1.15
C PHE A 92 7.25 7.74 0.29
N TRP A 93 6.92 9.02 0.29
CA TRP A 93 5.91 9.59 -0.59
C TRP A 93 6.51 9.84 -1.96
N ILE A 94 5.85 9.32 -2.99
CA ILE A 94 6.13 9.58 -4.39
C ILE A 94 5.18 10.69 -4.80
N GLU A 95 5.74 11.87 -5.03
CA GLU A 95 4.97 12.98 -5.55
C GLU A 95 4.41 12.61 -6.93
N PRO A 96 3.11 12.83 -7.17
CA PRO A 96 2.56 12.65 -8.49
C PRO A 96 3.17 13.70 -9.42
N ASN A 97 3.61 13.29 -10.61
CA ASN A 97 4.11 14.22 -11.61
C ASN A 97 3.00 15.22 -11.98
N LEU A 98 3.11 16.43 -11.43
CA LEU A 98 2.34 17.59 -11.84
C LEU A 98 2.98 18.16 -13.10
N THR A 99 3.02 17.41 -14.20
CA THR A 99 3.28 18.02 -15.51
C THR A 99 2.07 18.89 -15.82
N ASP A 100 2.27 20.19 -15.61
CA ASP A 100 1.41 21.33 -15.92
C ASP A 100 0.23 21.01 -16.86
N VAL A 101 -0.97 20.99 -16.30
CA VAL A 101 -2.21 21.25 -17.06
C VAL A 101 -2.31 22.77 -17.31
N ASN A 102 -1.25 23.34 -17.89
CA ASN A 102 -1.22 24.70 -18.41
C ASN A 102 -0.90 24.63 -19.91
N HIS A 103 -1.73 23.89 -20.65
CA HIS A 103 -1.79 24.05 -22.09
C HIS A 103 -3.15 24.67 -22.49
N THR A 104 -3.02 25.95 -22.86
CA THR A 104 -3.80 26.69 -23.85
C THR A 104 -5.28 26.97 -23.56
N ASN A 105 -5.53 28.12 -22.93
CA ASN A 105 -6.51 29.07 -23.47
C ASN A 105 -5.77 30.39 -23.71
N LYS A 106 -5.23 30.54 -24.92
CA LYS A 106 -4.96 31.85 -25.53
C LYS A 106 -6.05 32.11 -26.55
#